data_AF-A0A5S4YXR3-F1
#
_entry.id   AF-A0A5S4YXR3-F1
#
_cell.length_a   1.000
_cell.length_b   1.000
_cell.length_c   1.000
_cell.angle_alpha   90.00
_cell.angle_beta   90.00
_cell.angle_gamma   90.00
#
_symmetry.space_group_name_H-M   'P 1'
#
loop_
_entity.id
_entity.type
_entity.pdbx_description
1 polymer ?
#
loop_
_entity_poly.entity_id
_entity_poly.type
_entity_poly.pdbx_seq_one_letter_code
_entity_poly.pdbx_strand_id
1 'polypeptide(L)'
;MAGSAHEWLQLNVTLGRHDGSALASARFVLRELENLVEPRGRDGFFFQRKPPDLRLRFFDIRERLKKRLHPLISRAKSEGHIVGSFYSVYEPEYRQFGGRACMESVHAFWSTDSYSWIAMDRLAEHDALAIPHSTLMASVLDDLFGRVLVDGGEVWDTWCNLAMLVQTEGSIGGHATVPSVIETLRKNASAAEAELVARYQQANAALAEGLSRAWHSEQMECGVRSILPYVALFTFNRHGFDQAGMAAIASAMAAARNLKQHLRGAQRDSRPPPGRSQHAAGMVGRPDEGQ
;
A
#
# COMPACT_ATOMS: atom_id res chain seq x y z
N MET A 1 3.68 40.10 -18.74
CA MET A 1 3.21 38.71 -18.95
C MET A 1 3.53 37.92 -17.69
N ALA A 2 2.52 37.59 -16.88
CA ALA A 2 2.73 36.72 -15.72
C ALA A 2 3.18 35.34 -16.24
N GLY A 3 4.37 34.87 -15.84
CA GLY A 3 4.86 33.56 -16.23
C GLY A 3 3.90 32.49 -15.71
N SER A 4 3.49 31.57 -16.59
CA SER A 4 2.59 30.49 -16.19
C SER A 4 3.32 29.57 -15.21
N ALA A 5 2.91 29.58 -13.93
CA ALA A 5 3.46 28.71 -12.91
C ALA A 5 3.01 27.25 -13.13
N HIS A 6 3.84 26.31 -12.70
CA HIS A 6 3.42 24.91 -12.59
C HIS A 6 2.41 24.77 -11.46
N GLU A 7 1.29 24.12 -11.75
CA GLU A 7 0.22 23.89 -10.78
C GLU A 7 -0.37 22.50 -10.92
N TRP A 8 -1.09 22.07 -9.87
CA TRP A 8 -1.84 20.83 -9.90
C TRP A 8 -3.10 20.98 -10.75
N LEU A 9 -3.27 20.10 -11.74
CA LEU A 9 -4.49 19.97 -12.53
C LEU A 9 -5.14 18.62 -12.24
N GLN A 10 -6.43 18.62 -11.90
CA GLN A 10 -7.25 17.41 -11.86
C GLN A 10 -8.22 17.37 -13.03
N LEU A 11 -8.21 16.26 -13.76
CA LEU A 11 -9.20 15.90 -14.75
C LEU A 11 -10.02 14.73 -14.20
N ASN A 12 -11.31 14.95 -14.01
CA ASN A 12 -12.26 13.93 -13.59
C ASN A 12 -12.89 13.33 -14.84
N VAL A 13 -12.94 12.01 -14.91
CA VAL A 13 -13.41 11.26 -16.09
C VAL A 13 -14.49 10.28 -15.65
N THR A 14 -15.64 10.34 -16.33
CA THR A 14 -16.67 9.30 -16.34
C THR A 14 -16.41 8.42 -17.55
N LEU A 15 -16.12 7.15 -17.31
CA LEU A 15 -15.76 6.20 -18.35
C LEU A 15 -17.00 5.61 -19.03
N GLY A 16 -16.85 5.24 -20.29
CA GLY A 16 -17.76 4.35 -20.99
C GLY A 16 -17.87 3.00 -20.29
N ARG A 17 -18.95 2.28 -20.56
CA ARG A 17 -19.11 0.89 -20.14
C ARG A 17 -19.26 0.05 -21.39
N HIS A 18 -18.39 -0.95 -21.53
CA HIS A 18 -18.47 -1.98 -22.56
C HIS A 18 -18.73 -3.30 -21.83
N ASP A 19 -19.80 -4.01 -22.20
CA ASP A 19 -20.25 -5.24 -21.53
C ASP A 19 -20.41 -5.09 -20.00
N GLY A 20 -20.92 -3.94 -19.57
CA GLY A 20 -21.14 -3.63 -18.15
C GLY A 20 -19.88 -3.21 -17.38
N SER A 21 -18.69 -3.24 -18.01
CA SER A 21 -17.41 -2.92 -17.37
C SER A 21 -16.80 -1.62 -17.89
N ALA A 22 -16.16 -0.86 -17.00
CA ALA A 22 -15.38 0.33 -17.33
C ALA A 22 -13.93 0.01 -17.75
N LEU A 23 -13.50 -1.25 -17.62
CA LEU A 23 -12.09 -1.62 -17.69
C LEU A 23 -11.47 -1.30 -19.06
N ALA A 24 -12.14 -1.67 -20.16
CA ALA A 24 -11.66 -1.36 -21.51
C ALA A 24 -11.48 0.16 -21.72
N SER A 25 -12.44 0.96 -21.25
CA SER A 25 -12.35 2.43 -21.31
C SER A 25 -11.22 2.98 -20.44
N ALA A 26 -11.03 2.45 -19.23
CA ALA A 26 -9.93 2.83 -18.35
C ALA A 26 -8.57 2.52 -19.00
N ARG A 27 -8.43 1.33 -19.61
CA ARG A 27 -7.23 0.91 -20.33
C ARG A 27 -6.90 1.85 -21.48
N PHE A 28 -7.89 2.18 -22.31
CA PHE A 28 -7.72 3.14 -23.39
C PHE A 28 -7.16 4.47 -22.86
N VAL A 29 -7.84 5.08 -21.88
CA VAL A 29 -7.44 6.39 -21.34
C VAL A 29 -6.04 6.35 -20.73
N LEU A 30 -5.75 5.35 -19.88
CA LEU A 30 -4.48 5.29 -19.18
C LEU A 30 -3.29 5.01 -20.12
N ARG A 31 -3.47 4.16 -21.16
CA ARG A 31 -2.42 3.88 -22.16
C ARG A 31 -2.14 5.08 -23.05
N GLU A 32 -3.17 5.80 -23.47
CA GLU A 32 -2.99 7.03 -24.24
C GLU A 32 -2.28 8.11 -23.39
N LEU A 33 -2.58 8.18 -22.08
CA LEU A 33 -1.88 9.09 -21.16
C LEU A 33 -0.41 8.72 -20.95
N GLU A 34 -0.08 7.44 -20.87
CA GLU A 34 1.31 6.99 -20.77
C GLU A 34 2.14 7.45 -21.97
N ASN A 35 1.57 7.39 -23.18
CA ASN A 35 2.25 7.88 -24.39
C ASN A 35 2.35 9.41 -24.43
N LEU A 36 1.38 10.12 -23.84
CA LEU A 36 1.31 11.57 -23.86
C LEU A 36 2.20 12.22 -22.80
N VAL A 37 2.38 11.58 -21.65
CA VAL A 37 3.05 12.12 -20.46
C VAL A 37 4.24 11.23 -20.09
N GLU A 38 5.44 11.77 -20.22
CA GLU A 38 6.64 11.06 -19.83
C GLU A 38 6.72 10.86 -18.30
N PRO A 39 7.18 9.69 -17.82
CA PRO A 39 7.45 9.49 -16.40
C PRO A 39 8.65 10.35 -15.97
N ARG A 40 8.41 11.43 -15.20
CA ARG A 40 9.49 12.27 -14.65
C ARG A 40 9.18 12.70 -13.21
N GLY A 41 9.35 11.79 -12.25
CA GLY A 41 9.10 12.08 -10.83
C GLY A 41 7.69 12.63 -10.60
N ARG A 42 7.58 13.82 -9.98
CA ARG A 42 6.30 14.51 -9.76
C ARG A 42 5.67 15.11 -11.03
N ASP A 43 6.44 15.27 -12.10
CA ASP A 43 6.00 15.89 -13.36
C ASP A 43 5.29 14.89 -14.30
N GLY A 44 5.09 13.65 -13.84
CA GLY A 44 4.24 12.65 -14.51
C GLY A 44 2.76 12.86 -14.23
N PHE A 45 1.99 11.77 -14.27
CA PHE A 45 0.58 11.77 -13.84
C PHE A 45 0.33 10.65 -12.84
N PHE A 46 -0.72 10.82 -12.05
CA PHE A 46 -1.26 9.71 -11.30
C PHE A 46 -2.78 9.70 -11.27
N PHE A 47 -3.38 8.51 -11.18
CA PHE A 47 -4.85 8.37 -11.18
C PHE A 47 -5.40 7.87 -9.84
N GLN A 48 -6.60 8.28 -9.44
CA GLN A 48 -7.35 7.63 -8.36
C GLN A 48 -8.64 7.05 -8.91
N ARG A 49 -9.07 5.91 -8.36
CA ARG A 49 -10.39 5.34 -8.59
C ARG A 49 -11.37 5.96 -7.60
N LYS A 50 -12.27 6.83 -8.08
CA LYS A 50 -13.26 7.53 -7.25
C LYS A 50 -14.40 8.03 -8.13
N PRO A 51 -15.66 8.09 -7.66
CA PRO A 51 -16.76 8.61 -8.45
C PRO A 51 -16.43 9.97 -9.11
N PRO A 52 -16.74 10.14 -10.42
CA PRO A 52 -17.52 9.22 -11.25
C PRO A 52 -16.78 7.94 -11.67
N ASP A 53 -15.47 7.99 -11.97
CA ASP A 53 -14.64 6.78 -12.18
C ASP A 53 -13.15 7.05 -11.89
N LEU A 54 -12.54 7.95 -12.69
CA LEU A 54 -11.11 8.28 -12.58
C LEU A 54 -10.92 9.75 -12.22
N ARG A 55 -9.98 10.00 -11.31
CA ARG A 55 -9.39 11.32 -11.07
C ARG A 55 -7.95 11.29 -11.53
N LEU A 56 -7.66 11.95 -12.64
CA LEU A 56 -6.32 12.05 -13.21
C LEU A 56 -5.68 13.35 -12.70
N ARG A 57 -4.52 13.26 -12.06
CA ARG A 57 -3.81 14.41 -11.47
C ARG A 57 -2.46 14.57 -12.16
N PHE A 58 -2.12 15.82 -12.47
CA PHE A 58 -0.91 16.21 -13.19
C PHE A 58 -0.30 17.45 -12.55
N PHE A 59 1.02 17.57 -12.61
CA PHE A 59 1.72 18.78 -12.19
C PHE A 59 2.42 19.42 -13.39
N ASP A 60 1.78 20.44 -13.98
CA ASP A 60 2.30 21.11 -15.17
C ASP A 60 1.71 22.53 -15.30
N ILE A 61 2.12 23.26 -16.32
CA ILE A 61 1.47 24.49 -16.78
C ILE A 61 0.08 24.13 -17.32
N ARG A 62 -0.97 24.55 -16.62
CA ARG A 62 -2.36 24.17 -16.88
C ARG A 62 -2.81 24.36 -18.33
N GLU A 63 -2.55 25.51 -18.94
CA GLU A 63 -2.99 25.77 -20.32
C GLU A 63 -2.25 24.93 -21.35
N ARG A 64 -0.96 24.65 -21.11
CA ARG A 64 -0.17 23.72 -21.94
C ARG A 64 -0.74 22.31 -21.85
N LEU A 65 -1.02 21.87 -20.63
CA LEU A 65 -1.52 20.53 -20.37
C LEU A 65 -2.94 20.33 -20.92
N LYS A 66 -3.86 21.29 -20.74
CA LYS A 66 -5.19 21.24 -21.35
C LYS A 66 -5.13 21.09 -22.87
N LYS A 67 -4.26 21.86 -23.53
CA LYS A 67 -4.06 21.76 -25.00
C LYS A 67 -3.56 20.38 -25.41
N ARG A 68 -2.64 19.79 -24.64
CA ARG A 68 -2.12 18.42 -24.87
C ARG A 68 -3.17 17.34 -24.63
N LEU A 69 -4.00 17.48 -23.59
CA LEU A 69 -5.03 16.50 -23.22
C LEU A 69 -6.27 16.57 -24.13
N HIS A 70 -6.54 17.73 -24.74
CA HIS A 70 -7.77 17.93 -25.52
C HIS A 70 -7.96 16.92 -26.66
N PRO A 71 -6.97 16.63 -27.54
CA PRO A 71 -7.13 15.63 -28.59
C PRO A 71 -7.46 14.24 -28.05
N LEU A 72 -6.77 13.80 -26.99
CA LEU A 72 -7.01 12.51 -26.33
C LEU A 72 -8.44 12.44 -25.80
N ILE A 73 -8.88 13.45 -25.05
CA ILE A 73 -10.24 13.48 -24.48
C ILE A 73 -11.30 13.49 -25.57
N SER A 74 -11.12 14.28 -26.63
CA SER A 74 -12.05 14.36 -27.75
C SER A 74 -12.16 13.02 -28.47
N ARG A 75 -11.03 12.36 -28.75
CA ARG A 75 -10.98 11.01 -29.34
C ARG A 75 -11.65 9.97 -28.44
N ALA A 76 -11.31 9.95 -27.16
CA ALA A 76 -11.88 9.02 -26.20
C ALA A 76 -13.41 9.20 -26.06
N LYS A 77 -13.93 10.43 -26.20
CA LYS A 77 -15.37 10.71 -26.25
C LYS A 77 -16.01 10.19 -27.54
N SER A 78 -15.41 10.46 -28.71
CA SER A 78 -15.96 9.99 -29.98
C SER A 78 -15.97 8.47 -30.11
N GLU A 79 -14.98 7.79 -29.51
CA GLU A 79 -14.88 6.33 -29.47
C GLU A 79 -15.71 5.70 -28.33
N GLY A 80 -16.42 6.50 -27.53
CA GLY A 80 -17.29 6.02 -26.47
C GLY A 80 -16.58 5.56 -25.19
N HIS A 81 -15.26 5.75 -25.08
CA HIS A 81 -14.48 5.43 -23.88
C HIS A 81 -14.65 6.47 -22.76
N ILE A 82 -15.01 7.72 -23.07
CA ILE A 82 -15.34 8.74 -22.07
C ILE A 82 -16.77 9.23 -22.32
N VAL A 83 -17.63 9.14 -21.31
CA VAL A 83 -19.00 9.68 -21.35
C VAL A 83 -19.02 11.13 -20.86
N GLY A 84 -18.18 11.45 -19.88
CA GLY A 84 -18.13 12.77 -19.26
C GLY A 84 -16.73 13.12 -18.78
N SER A 85 -16.37 14.40 -18.83
CA SER A 85 -15.11 14.86 -18.25
C SER A 85 -15.19 16.33 -17.84
N PHE A 86 -14.51 16.68 -16.75
CA PHE A 86 -14.40 18.06 -16.27
C PHE A 86 -13.13 18.28 -15.45
N TYR A 87 -12.61 19.49 -15.47
CA TYR A 87 -11.46 19.89 -14.65
C TYR A 87 -11.91 20.37 -13.28
N SER A 88 -11.13 20.08 -12.24
CA SER A 88 -11.32 20.61 -10.88
C SER A 88 -10.00 20.99 -10.23
N VAL A 89 -10.08 21.69 -9.10
CA VAL A 89 -8.92 21.94 -8.23
C VAL A 89 -8.53 20.63 -7.53
N TYR A 90 -7.24 20.36 -7.43
CA TYR A 90 -6.69 19.34 -6.55
C TYR A 90 -5.99 20.02 -5.39
N GLU A 91 -6.44 19.73 -4.18
CA GLU A 91 -5.80 20.12 -2.93
C GLU A 91 -5.07 18.91 -2.37
N PRO A 92 -3.72 18.91 -2.36
CA PRO A 92 -2.97 17.81 -1.80
C PRO A 92 -3.22 17.68 -0.28
N GLU A 93 -3.30 16.44 0.19
CA GLU A 93 -3.61 16.10 1.57
C GLU A 93 -2.39 16.28 2.50
N TYR A 94 -1.78 17.47 2.51
CA TYR A 94 -0.48 17.75 3.17
C TYR A 94 -0.42 17.26 4.62
N ARG A 95 -1.43 17.59 5.43
CA ARG A 95 -1.46 17.18 6.86
C ARG A 95 -1.46 15.67 7.04
N GLN A 96 -2.10 14.94 6.13
CA GLN A 96 -2.21 13.48 6.20
C GLN A 96 -0.88 12.81 5.82
N PHE A 97 -0.11 13.44 4.93
CA PHE A 97 1.13 12.88 4.39
C PHE A 97 2.38 13.62 4.87
N GLY A 98 2.34 14.29 6.02
CA GLY A 98 3.55 14.84 6.67
C GLY A 98 4.08 16.14 6.08
N GLY A 99 3.21 16.95 5.46
CA GLY A 99 3.56 18.27 4.92
C GLY A 99 3.95 18.24 3.44
N ARG A 100 4.31 19.41 2.90
CA ARG A 100 4.59 19.59 1.46
C ARG A 100 5.74 18.72 0.97
N ALA A 101 6.87 18.68 1.68
CA ALA A 101 8.07 17.94 1.26
C ALA A 101 7.81 16.42 1.16
N CYS A 102 7.10 15.86 2.14
CA CYS A 102 6.70 14.47 2.14
C CYS A 102 5.70 14.18 1.02
N MET A 103 4.69 15.05 0.82
CA MET A 103 3.69 14.89 -0.22
C MET A 103 4.29 14.86 -1.63
N GLU A 104 5.34 15.66 -1.91
CA GLU A 104 6.03 15.63 -3.19
C GLU A 104 6.65 14.25 -3.48
N SER A 105 7.21 13.59 -2.47
CA SER A 105 7.75 12.23 -2.57
C SER A 105 6.64 11.21 -2.78
N VAL A 106 5.50 11.38 -2.09
CA VAL A 106 4.31 10.52 -2.26
C VAL A 106 3.71 10.67 -3.66
N HIS A 107 3.66 11.88 -4.22
CA HIS A 107 3.22 12.10 -5.61
C HIS A 107 4.13 11.41 -6.63
N ALA A 108 5.46 11.50 -6.44
CA ALA A 108 6.40 10.79 -7.29
C ALA A 108 6.22 9.26 -7.20
N PHE A 109 5.98 8.73 -6.00
CA PHE A 109 5.65 7.32 -5.82
C PHE A 109 4.36 6.93 -6.57
N TRP A 110 3.27 7.69 -6.42
CA TRP A 110 2.01 7.41 -7.11
C TRP A 110 2.07 7.60 -8.63
N SER A 111 2.96 8.47 -9.11
CA SER A 111 3.27 8.58 -10.53
C SER A 111 3.83 7.25 -11.02
N THR A 112 4.91 6.76 -10.42
CA THR A 112 5.50 5.46 -10.76
C THR A 112 4.51 4.30 -10.60
N ASP A 113 3.73 4.27 -9.53
CA ASP A 113 2.65 3.30 -9.29
C ASP A 113 1.62 3.29 -10.43
N SER A 114 1.27 4.45 -11.01
CA SER A 114 0.34 4.53 -12.15
C SER A 114 0.90 3.86 -13.39
N TYR A 115 2.17 4.10 -13.72
CA TYR A 115 2.85 3.45 -14.84
C TYR A 115 3.06 1.95 -14.59
N SER A 116 3.39 1.57 -13.35
CA SER A 116 3.49 0.17 -12.95
C SER A 116 2.15 -0.54 -13.05
N TRP A 117 1.03 0.12 -12.70
CA TRP A 117 -0.31 -0.41 -12.90
C TRP A 117 -0.59 -0.69 -14.39
N ILE A 118 -0.23 0.24 -15.29
CA ILE A 118 -0.42 0.07 -16.74
C ILE A 118 0.42 -1.11 -17.27
N ALA A 119 1.67 -1.22 -16.84
CA ALA A 119 2.54 -2.33 -17.22
C ALA A 119 2.01 -3.67 -16.71
N MET A 120 1.56 -3.72 -15.45
CA MET A 120 0.96 -4.90 -14.85
C MET A 120 -0.34 -5.32 -15.57
N ASP A 121 -1.20 -4.37 -15.92
CA ASP A 121 -2.44 -4.62 -16.67
C ASP A 121 -2.16 -5.19 -18.07
N ARG A 122 -1.12 -4.71 -18.77
CA ARG A 122 -0.66 -5.32 -20.04
C ARG A 122 -0.20 -6.76 -19.86
N LEU A 123 0.58 -7.04 -18.81
CA LEU A 123 1.01 -8.41 -18.53
C LEU A 123 -0.20 -9.32 -18.25
N ALA A 124 -1.17 -8.84 -17.49
CA ALA A 124 -2.40 -9.57 -17.21
C ALA A 124 -3.23 -9.84 -18.47
N GLU A 125 -3.33 -8.89 -19.40
CA GLU A 125 -4.04 -9.10 -20.68
C GLU A 125 -3.39 -10.16 -21.59
N HIS A 126 -2.10 -10.42 -21.41
CA HIS A 126 -1.36 -11.41 -22.19
C HIS A 126 -1.12 -12.71 -21.42
N ASP A 127 -1.84 -12.93 -20.31
CA ASP A 127 -1.66 -14.08 -19.41
C ASP A 127 -0.19 -14.27 -18.95
N ALA A 128 0.55 -13.17 -18.87
CA ALA A 128 1.98 -13.12 -18.56
C ALA A 128 2.28 -12.63 -17.13
N LEU A 129 1.23 -12.35 -16.34
CA LEU A 129 1.34 -12.01 -14.92
C LEU A 129 1.11 -13.27 -14.07
N ALA A 130 2.19 -13.94 -13.68
CA ALA A 130 2.17 -15.12 -12.84
C ALA A 130 2.13 -14.78 -11.34
N ILE A 131 2.72 -13.65 -10.93
CA ILE A 131 2.68 -13.20 -9.54
C ILE A 131 1.24 -12.77 -9.20
N PRO A 132 0.59 -13.35 -8.17
CA PRO A 132 -0.75 -12.92 -7.77
C PRO A 132 -0.75 -11.43 -7.38
N HIS A 133 -1.72 -10.67 -7.88
CA HIS A 133 -1.77 -9.21 -7.69
C HIS A 133 -1.77 -8.79 -6.21
N SER A 134 -2.51 -9.50 -5.34
CA SER A 134 -2.48 -9.27 -3.89
C SER A 134 -1.10 -9.51 -3.28
N THR A 135 -0.42 -10.57 -3.70
CA THR A 135 0.95 -10.89 -3.26
C THR A 135 1.92 -9.80 -3.67
N LEU A 136 1.87 -9.36 -4.95
CA LEU A 136 2.72 -8.29 -5.43
C LEU A 136 2.53 -7.01 -4.61
N MET A 137 1.29 -6.57 -4.41
CA MET A 137 1.00 -5.31 -3.71
C MET A 137 1.37 -5.36 -2.24
N ALA A 138 1.10 -6.48 -1.57
CA ALA A 138 1.49 -6.66 -0.19
C ALA A 138 3.02 -6.68 -0.02
N SER A 139 3.75 -7.35 -0.92
CA SER A 139 5.23 -7.35 -0.92
C SER A 139 5.83 -5.98 -1.26
N VAL A 140 5.21 -5.21 -2.16
CA VAL A 140 5.62 -3.83 -2.47
C VAL A 140 5.47 -2.92 -1.25
N LEU A 141 4.34 -2.98 -0.56
CA LEU A 141 4.10 -2.15 0.62
C LEU A 141 4.96 -2.57 1.81
N ASP A 142 5.19 -3.88 1.97
CA ASP A 142 6.05 -4.42 3.01
C ASP A 142 7.53 -4.04 2.81
N ASP A 143 8.02 -4.06 1.56
CA ASP A 143 9.35 -3.52 1.20
C ASP A 143 9.43 -2.01 1.48
N LEU A 144 8.40 -1.24 1.13
CA LEU A 144 8.36 0.19 1.47
C LEU A 144 8.45 0.42 2.97
N PHE A 145 7.66 -0.31 3.76
CA PHE A 145 7.66 -0.17 5.21
C PHE A 145 9.03 -0.51 5.80
N GLY A 146 9.65 -1.61 5.37
CA GLY A 146 11.00 -1.99 5.82
C GLY A 146 12.11 -1.04 5.39
N ARG A 147 11.93 -0.26 4.32
CA ARG A 147 12.89 0.79 3.92
C ARG A 147 12.76 2.06 4.76
N VAL A 148 11.54 2.38 5.18
CA VAL A 148 11.26 3.59 5.97
C VAL A 148 11.46 3.33 7.47
N LEU A 149 11.12 2.12 7.93
CA LEU A 149 11.13 1.70 9.32
C LEU A 149 12.22 0.66 9.52
N VAL A 150 13.23 0.99 10.33
CA VAL A 150 14.37 0.11 10.58
C VAL A 150 14.00 -1.05 11.50
N ASP A 151 13.04 -0.83 12.41
CA ASP A 151 12.61 -1.83 13.38
C ASP A 151 11.44 -2.68 12.87
N GLY A 152 11.56 -4.00 13.01
CA GLY A 152 10.51 -4.94 12.59
C GLY A 152 9.19 -4.80 13.38
N GLY A 153 9.26 -4.32 14.62
CA GLY A 153 8.08 -4.02 15.43
C GLY A 153 7.32 -2.80 14.91
N GLU A 154 8.01 -1.79 14.38
CA GLU A 154 7.38 -0.63 13.72
C GLU A 154 6.71 -1.00 12.39
N VAL A 155 7.32 -1.90 11.61
CA VAL A 155 6.69 -2.45 10.39
C VAL A 155 5.41 -3.20 10.75
N TRP A 156 5.45 -4.03 11.80
CA TRP A 156 4.28 -4.73 12.32
C TRP A 156 3.19 -3.75 12.78
N ASP A 157 3.54 -2.74 13.58
CA ASP A 157 2.62 -1.69 14.06
C ASP A 157 1.95 -0.95 12.88
N THR A 158 2.69 -0.68 11.82
CA THR A 158 2.16 -0.03 10.60
C THR A 158 1.12 -0.91 9.90
N TRP A 159 1.34 -2.22 9.81
CA TRP A 159 0.34 -3.17 9.30
C TRP A 159 -0.89 -3.26 10.22
N CYS A 160 -0.71 -3.22 11.54
CA CYS A 160 -1.83 -3.13 12.49
C CYS A 160 -2.65 -1.86 12.30
N ASN A 161 -1.98 -0.70 12.15
CA ASN A 161 -2.65 0.58 11.89
C ASN A 161 -3.44 0.54 10.58
N LEU A 162 -2.88 -0.04 9.52
CA LEU A 162 -3.61 -0.24 8.27
C LEU A 162 -4.81 -1.17 8.46
N ALA A 163 -4.64 -2.29 9.18
CA ALA A 163 -5.74 -3.20 9.46
C ALA A 163 -6.91 -2.50 10.18
N MET A 164 -6.61 -1.63 11.14
CA MET A 164 -7.64 -0.82 11.81
C MET A 164 -8.33 0.16 10.84
N LEU A 165 -7.59 0.77 9.90
CA LEU A 165 -8.16 1.71 8.93
C LEU A 165 -9.12 1.07 7.93
N VAL A 166 -8.92 -0.20 7.59
CA VAL A 166 -9.71 -0.90 6.55
C VAL A 166 -10.78 -1.81 7.13
N GLN A 167 -10.73 -2.11 8.43
CA GLN A 167 -11.73 -2.95 9.10
C GLN A 167 -13.14 -2.34 9.01
N THR A 168 -14.11 -3.23 8.83
CA THR A 168 -15.55 -2.95 8.96
C THR A 168 -16.18 -3.93 9.93
N GLU A 169 -17.26 -3.51 10.58
CA GLU A 169 -18.09 -4.39 11.40
C GLU A 169 -18.54 -5.60 10.56
N GLY A 170 -18.16 -6.81 10.99
CA GLY A 170 -18.55 -8.06 10.34
C GLY A 170 -17.56 -8.65 9.31
N SER A 171 -16.40 -8.03 9.07
CA SER A 171 -15.38 -8.63 8.20
C SER A 171 -14.69 -9.81 8.89
N ILE A 172 -15.21 -11.03 8.68
CA ILE A 172 -14.57 -12.27 9.13
C ILE A 172 -13.32 -12.49 8.27
N GLY A 173 -12.16 -12.61 8.91
CA GLY A 173 -10.85 -12.67 8.24
C GLY A 173 -10.78 -13.80 7.21
N GLY A 174 -10.70 -13.43 5.94
CA GLY A 174 -10.30 -14.35 4.88
C GLY A 174 -8.83 -14.73 5.06
N HIS A 175 -8.49 -15.97 4.69
CA HIS A 175 -7.09 -16.41 4.63
C HIS A 175 -6.41 -15.73 3.43
N ALA A 176 -5.73 -14.61 3.66
CA ALA A 176 -4.78 -14.10 2.69
C ALA A 176 -3.45 -14.84 2.86
N THR A 177 -2.86 -15.26 1.73
CA THR A 177 -1.54 -15.88 1.70
C THR A 177 -0.51 -14.88 2.21
N VAL A 178 0.39 -15.33 3.09
CA VAL A 178 1.53 -14.52 3.53
C VAL A 178 2.40 -14.21 2.29
N PRO A 179 2.60 -12.94 1.94
CA PRO A 179 3.40 -12.56 0.78
C PRO A 179 4.86 -12.95 0.95
N SER A 180 5.49 -13.31 -0.18
CA SER A 180 6.94 -13.52 -0.24
C SER A 180 7.69 -12.19 -0.10
N VAL A 181 8.93 -12.23 0.40
CA VAL A 181 9.82 -11.07 0.36
C VAL A 181 9.97 -10.61 -1.10
N ILE A 182 9.93 -9.30 -1.35
CA ILE A 182 9.94 -8.73 -2.71
C ILE A 182 11.14 -9.20 -3.55
N GLU A 183 12.29 -9.44 -2.92
CA GLU A 183 13.50 -9.94 -3.56
C GLU A 183 13.32 -11.39 -4.05
N THR A 184 12.63 -12.21 -3.28
CA THR A 184 12.27 -13.58 -3.68
C THR A 184 11.27 -13.56 -4.83
N LEU A 185 10.30 -12.64 -4.82
CA LEU A 185 9.39 -12.45 -5.95
C LEU A 185 10.18 -12.13 -7.22
N ARG A 186 11.08 -11.13 -7.16
CA ARG A 186 11.90 -10.72 -8.32
C ARG A 186 12.73 -11.87 -8.89
N LYS A 187 13.37 -12.68 -8.04
CA LYS A 187 14.22 -13.81 -8.46
C LYS A 187 13.44 -14.91 -9.18
N ASN A 188 12.18 -15.12 -8.80
CA ASN A 188 11.32 -16.17 -9.34
C ASN A 188 10.41 -15.68 -10.47
N ALA A 189 10.45 -14.38 -10.78
CA ALA A 189 9.61 -13.74 -11.76
C ALA A 189 10.13 -13.93 -13.19
N SER A 190 9.23 -13.84 -14.18
CA SER A 190 9.64 -13.65 -15.57
C SER A 190 10.43 -12.34 -15.74
N ALA A 191 11.13 -12.16 -16.86
CA ALA A 191 11.92 -10.93 -17.09
C ALA A 191 11.06 -9.66 -17.00
N ALA A 192 9.85 -9.68 -17.55
CA ALA A 192 8.94 -8.52 -17.53
C ALA A 192 8.38 -8.24 -16.13
N GLU A 193 8.03 -9.28 -15.37
CA GLU A 193 7.60 -9.12 -13.97
C GLU A 193 8.76 -8.70 -13.06
N ALA A 194 9.98 -9.19 -13.31
CA ALA A 194 11.18 -8.77 -12.59
C ALA A 194 11.47 -7.27 -12.82
N GLU A 195 11.24 -6.76 -14.04
CA GLU A 195 11.32 -5.32 -14.32
C GLU A 195 10.24 -4.54 -13.56
N LEU A 196 8.99 -5.03 -13.55
CA LEU A 196 7.90 -4.43 -12.78
C LEU A 196 8.23 -4.37 -11.28
N VAL A 197 8.74 -5.46 -10.70
CA VAL A 197 9.16 -5.50 -9.30
C VAL A 197 10.32 -4.55 -9.04
N ALA A 198 11.33 -4.52 -9.93
CA ALA A 198 12.46 -3.60 -9.80
C ALA A 198 12.02 -2.13 -9.82
N ARG A 199 11.02 -1.78 -10.65
CA ARG A 199 10.43 -0.44 -10.71
C ARG A 199 9.77 -0.05 -9.38
N TYR A 200 9.04 -0.96 -8.75
CA TYR A 200 8.49 -0.72 -7.40
C TYR A 200 9.58 -0.60 -6.34
N GLN A 201 10.62 -1.45 -6.36
CA GLN A 201 11.75 -1.34 -5.43
C GLN A 201 12.44 0.03 -5.55
N GLN A 202 12.63 0.54 -6.77
CA GLN A 202 13.19 1.88 -7.01
C GLN A 202 12.27 2.99 -6.50
N ALA A 203 10.96 2.88 -6.74
CA ALA A 203 9.98 3.84 -6.25
C ALA A 203 9.93 3.87 -4.71
N ASN A 204 9.98 2.70 -4.07
CA ASN A 204 10.02 2.55 -2.62
C ASN A 204 11.29 3.16 -2.02
N ALA A 205 12.45 2.93 -2.64
CA ALA A 205 13.70 3.55 -2.24
C ALA A 205 13.62 5.08 -2.34
N ALA A 206 13.15 5.61 -3.46
CA ALA A 206 13.00 7.05 -3.67
C ALA A 206 12.03 7.71 -2.67
N LEU A 207 10.92 7.05 -2.35
CA LEU A 207 9.97 7.51 -1.33
C LEU A 207 10.61 7.49 0.06
N ALA A 208 11.28 6.40 0.44
CA ALA A 208 11.95 6.29 1.73
C ALA A 208 13.03 7.36 1.92
N GLU A 209 13.86 7.59 0.90
CA GLU A 209 14.84 8.68 0.91
C GLU A 209 14.19 10.06 1.00
N GLY A 210 13.06 10.28 0.29
CA GLY A 210 12.30 11.52 0.35
C GLY A 210 11.74 11.82 1.74
N LEU A 211 11.14 10.82 2.39
CA LEU A 211 10.65 10.94 3.76
C LEU A 211 11.81 11.15 4.75
N SER A 212 12.92 10.44 4.58
CA SER A 212 14.12 10.63 5.40
C SER A 212 14.67 12.05 5.27
N ARG A 213 14.78 12.59 4.04
CA ARG A 213 15.21 13.99 3.84
C ARG A 213 14.29 14.99 4.51
N ALA A 214 12.97 14.79 4.40
CA ALA A 214 11.99 15.67 5.02
C ALA A 214 12.07 15.63 6.56
N TRP A 215 12.32 14.45 7.13
CA TRP A 215 12.57 14.28 8.56
C TRP A 215 13.82 15.02 9.02
N HIS A 216 14.97 14.76 8.40
CA HIS A 216 16.25 15.39 8.77
C HIS A 216 16.26 16.90 8.55
N SER A 217 15.43 17.41 7.64
CA SER A 217 15.29 18.84 7.37
C SER A 217 14.22 19.52 8.21
N GLU A 218 13.61 18.82 9.17
CA GLU A 218 12.50 19.32 10.02
C GLU A 218 11.28 19.81 9.22
N GLN A 219 11.05 19.25 8.04
CA GLN A 219 9.93 19.60 7.15
C GLN A 219 8.76 18.63 7.28
N MET A 220 8.86 17.66 8.18
CA MET A 220 7.84 16.64 8.39
C MET A 220 6.87 17.06 9.48
N GLU A 221 5.59 17.21 9.13
CA GLU A 221 4.55 17.68 10.05
C GLU A 221 3.96 16.57 10.95
N CYS A 222 4.16 15.29 10.60
CA CYS A 222 3.71 14.15 11.39
C CYS A 222 4.63 12.93 11.21
N GLY A 223 4.68 12.02 12.18
CA GLY A 223 5.59 10.87 12.11
C GLY A 223 5.31 9.92 10.94
N VAL A 224 6.35 9.29 10.40
CA VAL A 224 6.27 8.35 9.27
C VAL A 224 5.29 7.19 9.50
N ARG A 225 5.14 6.70 10.74
CA ARG A 225 4.17 5.66 11.09
C ARG A 225 2.70 6.08 10.90
N SER A 226 2.41 7.38 10.92
CA SER A 226 1.09 7.92 10.59
C SER A 226 0.88 8.07 9.08
N ILE A 227 1.95 8.23 8.30
CA ILE A 227 1.90 8.44 6.85
C ILE A 227 1.70 7.12 6.10
N LEU A 228 2.48 6.10 6.46
CA LEU A 228 2.59 4.84 5.72
C LEU A 228 1.26 4.06 5.58
N PRO A 229 0.39 3.95 6.60
CA PRO A 229 -0.91 3.30 6.46
C PRO A 229 -1.78 3.99 5.40
N TYR A 230 -1.73 5.32 5.28
CA TYR A 230 -2.48 6.04 4.25
C TYR A 230 -1.86 5.89 2.86
N VAL A 231 -0.54 5.81 2.74
CA VAL A 231 0.11 5.47 1.46
C VAL A 231 -0.39 4.11 0.97
N ALA A 232 -0.40 3.11 1.85
CA ALA A 232 -0.90 1.77 1.55
C ALA A 232 -2.39 1.75 1.17
N LEU A 233 -3.25 2.42 1.96
CA LEU A 233 -4.67 2.54 1.66
C LEU A 233 -4.91 3.16 0.28
N PHE A 234 -4.19 4.24 -0.05
CA PHE A 234 -4.33 4.89 -1.36
C PHE A 234 -3.82 4.00 -2.49
N THR A 235 -2.71 3.28 -2.31
CA THR A 235 -2.24 2.27 -3.27
C THR A 235 -3.30 1.19 -3.50
N PHE A 236 -3.86 0.60 -2.44
CA PHE A 236 -4.90 -0.42 -2.60
C PHE A 236 -6.15 0.10 -3.34
N ASN A 237 -6.62 1.30 -3.00
CA ASN A 237 -7.74 1.93 -3.68
C ASN A 237 -7.47 2.14 -5.18
N ARG A 238 -6.24 2.55 -5.55
CA ARG A 238 -5.82 2.73 -6.94
C ARG A 238 -5.78 1.40 -7.70
N HIS A 239 -5.32 0.35 -7.03
CA HIS A 239 -5.29 -1.01 -7.58
C HIS A 239 -6.65 -1.71 -7.57
N GLY A 240 -7.67 -1.14 -6.92
CA GLY A 240 -9.03 -1.65 -6.97
C GLY A 240 -9.37 -2.74 -5.99
N PHE A 241 -8.57 -2.91 -4.93
CA PHE A 241 -8.95 -3.81 -3.85
C PHE A 241 -10.22 -3.27 -3.20
N ASP A 242 -11.18 -4.16 -2.98
CA ASP A 242 -12.32 -3.86 -2.14
C ASP A 242 -11.92 -3.88 -0.66
N GLN A 243 -12.84 -3.46 0.19
CA GLN A 243 -12.57 -3.35 1.62
C GLN A 243 -12.23 -4.69 2.27
N ALA A 244 -12.89 -5.78 1.87
CA ALA A 244 -12.63 -7.11 2.37
C ALA A 244 -11.22 -7.59 1.98
N GLY A 245 -10.81 -7.39 0.72
CA GLY A 245 -9.47 -7.72 0.24
C GLY A 245 -8.38 -6.92 0.95
N MET A 246 -8.58 -5.61 1.14
CA MET A 246 -7.67 -4.78 1.91
C MET A 246 -7.53 -5.26 3.36
N ALA A 247 -8.64 -5.58 4.03
CA ALA A 247 -8.65 -6.08 5.39
C ALA A 247 -7.98 -7.45 5.53
N ALA A 248 -8.21 -8.36 4.58
CA ALA A 248 -7.56 -9.66 4.56
C ALA A 248 -6.04 -9.54 4.41
N ILE A 249 -5.56 -8.72 3.46
CA ILE A 249 -4.13 -8.48 3.26
C ILE A 249 -3.51 -7.85 4.51
N ALA A 250 -4.09 -6.77 5.04
CA ALA A 250 -3.54 -6.07 6.20
C ALA A 250 -3.47 -6.98 7.43
N SER A 251 -4.50 -7.79 7.66
CA SER A 251 -4.55 -8.74 8.79
C SER A 251 -3.52 -9.86 8.64
N ALA A 252 -3.37 -10.43 7.44
CA ALA A 252 -2.38 -11.46 7.18
C ALA A 252 -0.94 -10.94 7.34
N MET A 253 -0.67 -9.71 6.90
CA MET A 253 0.63 -9.08 7.09
C MET A 253 0.91 -8.75 8.55
N ALA A 254 -0.08 -8.22 9.27
CA ALA A 254 0.04 -7.99 10.71
C ALA A 254 0.31 -9.30 11.48
N ALA A 255 -0.33 -10.41 11.09
CA ALA A 255 -0.05 -11.73 11.67
C ALA A 255 1.37 -12.21 11.32
N ALA A 256 1.77 -12.14 10.05
CA ALA A 256 3.07 -12.61 9.59
C ALA A 256 4.26 -11.81 10.17
N ARG A 257 4.06 -10.51 10.43
CA ARG A 257 5.07 -9.62 11.01
C ARG A 257 5.06 -9.60 12.54
N ASN A 258 4.15 -10.31 13.20
CA ASN A 258 4.08 -10.34 14.65
C ASN A 258 5.28 -11.08 15.26
N LEU A 259 6.29 -10.32 15.68
CA LEU A 259 7.50 -10.82 16.35
C LEU A 259 7.22 -11.60 17.65
N LYS A 260 6.02 -11.45 18.21
CA LYS A 260 5.60 -12.05 19.48
C LYS A 260 4.70 -13.28 19.31
N GLN A 261 4.48 -13.75 18.07
CA GLN A 261 3.59 -14.89 17.80
C GLN A 261 3.96 -16.18 18.53
N HIS A 262 5.23 -16.35 18.92
CA HIS A 262 5.73 -17.50 19.67
C HIS A 262 5.84 -17.26 21.17
N LEU A 263 5.63 -16.02 21.64
CA LEU A 263 5.62 -15.73 23.06
C LEU A 263 4.32 -16.25 23.64
N ARG A 264 4.38 -17.44 24.24
CA ARG A 264 3.40 -17.84 25.24
C ARG A 264 3.73 -16.99 26.46
N GLY A 265 2.81 -16.10 26.86
CA GLY A 265 2.96 -15.36 28.13
C GLY A 265 3.26 -16.34 29.27
N ALA A 266 3.73 -15.84 30.42
CA ALA A 266 3.98 -16.67 31.59
C ALA A 266 2.68 -17.37 32.05
N GLN A 267 2.32 -18.48 31.40
CA GLN A 267 1.36 -19.42 31.92
C GLN A 267 1.94 -19.83 33.25
N ARG A 268 1.18 -19.60 34.33
CA ARG A 268 1.49 -20.19 35.63
C ARG A 268 1.79 -21.67 35.38
N ASP A 269 3.02 -22.07 35.65
CA ASP A 269 3.41 -23.47 35.58
C ASP A 269 2.42 -24.22 36.47
N SER A 270 1.55 -25.02 35.87
CA SER A 270 0.52 -25.76 36.59
C SER A 270 1.13 -26.94 37.36
N ARG A 271 2.46 -27.07 37.31
CA ARG A 271 3.22 -27.99 38.15
C ARG A 271 3.13 -27.52 39.60
N PRO A 272 2.52 -28.32 40.50
CA PRO A 272 2.65 -28.05 41.92
C PRO A 272 4.14 -28.06 42.29
N PRO A 273 4.58 -27.18 43.20
CA PRO A 273 5.97 -27.16 43.65
C PRO A 273 6.36 -28.56 44.16
N PRO A 274 7.59 -29.04 43.87
CA PRO A 274 8.04 -30.34 44.32
C PRO A 274 7.90 -30.43 45.84
N GLY A 275 7.24 -31.49 46.29
CA GLY A 275 6.69 -31.64 47.62
C GLY A 275 7.66 -31.29 48.74
N ARG A 276 7.18 -30.47 49.68
CA ARG A 276 7.69 -30.51 51.05
C ARG A 276 7.35 -31.89 51.60
N SER A 277 8.33 -32.78 51.64
CA SER A 277 8.25 -34.03 52.39
C SER A 277 7.76 -33.71 53.81
N GLN A 278 6.56 -34.19 54.13
CA GLN A 278 6.05 -34.22 55.49
C GLN A 278 6.90 -35.20 56.29
N HIS A 279 7.85 -34.69 57.07
CA HIS A 279 8.35 -35.43 58.23
C HIS A 279 7.36 -35.24 59.37
N ALA A 280 6.43 -36.19 59.51
CA ALA A 280 5.58 -36.31 60.68
C ALA A 280 5.73 -37.72 61.28
N ALA A 281 6.27 -37.74 62.49
CA ALA A 281 5.97 -38.64 63.60
C ALA A 281 6.10 -40.16 63.38
N GLY A 282 7.25 -40.71 63.77
CA GLY A 282 7.33 -42.07 64.32
C GLY A 282 7.05 -42.05 65.82
N MET A 283 5.85 -42.44 66.23
CA MET A 283 5.58 -42.97 67.56
C MET A 283 6.07 -44.42 67.60
N VAL A 284 6.95 -44.76 68.53
CA VAL A 284 7.18 -46.16 68.95
C VAL A 284 6.93 -46.22 70.46
N GLY A 285 6.03 -47.12 70.83
CA GLY A 285 5.54 -47.30 72.19
C GLY A 285 6.50 -48.04 73.12
N ARG A 286 6.09 -47.97 74.40
CA ARG A 286 6.49 -48.67 75.63
C ARG A 286 6.99 -50.12 75.48
N PRO A 287 7.63 -50.64 76.56
CA PRO A 287 6.88 -51.59 77.39
C PRO A 287 6.99 -51.38 78.91
N ASP A 288 5.96 -51.89 79.62
CA ASP A 288 5.94 -52.35 81.03
C ASP A 288 7.06 -53.39 81.27
N GLU A 289 7.55 -53.72 82.47
CA GLU A 289 6.93 -54.23 83.72
C GLU A 289 7.95 -53.92 84.87
N GLY A 290 7.63 -53.72 86.17
CA GLY A 290 6.77 -54.50 87.07
C GLY A 290 7.63 -55.52 87.85
N GLN A 291 7.80 -55.29 89.17
CA GLN A 291 8.30 -56.17 90.26
C GLN A 291 9.14 -57.42 89.94
#